data_AF-F8CPW2-F1
#
_entry.id   AF-F8CPW2-F1
#
_cell.length_a   1.000
_cell.length_b   1.000
_cell.length_c   1.000
_cell.angle_alpha   90.00
_cell.angle_beta   90.00
_cell.angle_gamma   90.00
#
_symmetry.space_group_name_H-M   'P 1'
#
loop_
_entity.id
_entity.type
_entity.pdbx_description
1 polymer ?
#
loop_
_entity_poly.entity_id
_entity_poly.type
_entity_poly.pdbx_seq_one_letter_code
_entity_poly.pdbx_strand_id
1 'polypeptide(L)'
;MKSPILILGLLVASAGPSHAAKSSHERVASVNSASSSTSTDRVSMQANGASLVVELKPVSGASVVLVTESAPAAFWPFQKNDIIIRINAKQIARPSDILFVWRTGAPSSFEFEVVRGGNRVVFTGTAADFPGLALPPTPEPPPPPPAP
;
A
#
# COMPACT_ATOMS: atom_id res chain seq x y z
N MET A 1 -9.74 -21.98 48.11
CA MET A 1 -8.92 -21.33 49.16
C MET A 1 -7.49 -21.84 49.06
N LYS A 2 -6.53 -20.90 49.12
CA LYS A 2 -5.11 -21.06 49.51
C LYS A 2 -4.09 -21.50 48.45
N SER A 3 -3.40 -20.48 47.93
CA SER A 3 -1.99 -20.53 47.50
C SER A 3 -1.09 -21.09 48.58
N PRO A 4 0.15 -21.46 48.19
CA PRO A 4 1.28 -20.85 48.87
C PRO A 4 2.29 -20.24 47.89
N ILE A 5 2.67 -19.02 48.23
CA ILE A 5 3.88 -18.31 47.78
C ILE A 5 5.07 -18.91 48.54
N LEU A 6 6.18 -19.13 47.86
CA LEU A 6 7.49 -19.29 48.51
C LEU A 6 8.56 -18.61 47.65
N ILE A 7 9.08 -17.52 48.20
CA ILE A 7 10.21 -16.72 47.74
C ILE A 7 11.45 -17.23 48.47
N LEU A 8 12.57 -17.54 47.77
CA LEU A 8 13.92 -17.18 48.25
C LEU A 8 15.06 -17.42 47.23
N GLY A 9 15.77 -16.33 46.89
CA GLY A 9 17.23 -16.21 46.64
C GLY A 9 17.81 -16.81 45.34
N LEU A 10 18.92 -16.33 44.76
CA LEU A 10 19.90 -15.31 45.17
C LEU A 10 20.81 -15.00 43.95
N LEU A 11 21.29 -13.75 43.87
CA LEU A 11 22.51 -13.25 43.22
C LEU A 11 22.85 -13.66 41.76
N VAL A 12 22.79 -12.69 40.83
CA VAL A 12 23.64 -12.70 39.63
C VAL A 12 24.65 -11.56 39.74
N ALA A 13 25.92 -11.89 39.59
CA ALA A 13 27.03 -10.94 39.56
C ALA A 13 27.02 -10.19 38.22
N SER A 14 26.92 -8.87 38.25
CA SER A 14 27.08 -8.02 37.07
C SER A 14 28.56 -7.66 36.87
N ALA A 15 29.16 -8.18 35.80
CA ALA A 15 30.45 -7.74 35.29
C ALA A 15 30.28 -7.22 33.86
N GLY A 16 30.78 -6.01 33.60
CA GLY A 16 31.16 -5.53 32.26
C GLY A 16 30.30 -4.40 31.69
N PRO A 17 30.84 -3.16 31.57
CA PRO A 17 30.26 -2.10 30.77
C PRO A 17 30.83 -2.16 29.34
N SER A 18 30.03 -1.87 28.32
CA SER A 18 30.45 -1.09 27.13
C SER A 18 29.35 -1.03 26.08
N HIS A 19 29.01 0.21 25.73
CA HIS A 19 28.52 0.70 24.44
C HIS A 19 27.41 -0.08 23.71
N ALA A 20 26.25 0.56 23.62
CA ALA A 20 25.82 1.31 22.44
C ALA A 20 24.29 1.25 22.29
N ALA A 21 23.71 2.44 22.23
CA ALA A 21 22.41 2.82 21.68
C ALA A 21 21.46 1.67 21.26
N LYS A 22 20.36 1.50 21.99
CA LYS A 22 19.13 0.97 21.41
C LYS A 22 17.98 1.91 21.71
N SER A 23 17.57 2.57 20.62
CA SER A 23 16.36 3.34 20.46
C SER A 23 15.18 2.64 21.12
N SER A 24 14.56 3.37 22.03
CA SER A 24 13.14 3.27 22.35
C SER A 24 12.34 3.17 21.05
N HIS A 25 11.49 2.16 20.93
CA HIS A 25 10.05 2.37 20.82
C HIS A 25 9.34 1.02 20.75
N GLU A 26 8.33 0.95 21.59
CA GLU A 26 7.52 -0.19 21.90
C GLU A 26 6.60 -0.56 20.72
N ARG A 27 6.36 -1.86 20.60
CA ARG A 27 5.39 -2.44 19.69
C ARG A 27 3.97 -2.06 20.13
N VAL A 28 3.27 -1.22 19.37
CA VAL A 28 1.82 -1.37 19.21
C VAL A 28 1.41 -0.82 17.85
N ALA A 29 1.32 -1.70 16.86
CA ALA A 29 0.54 -1.41 15.67
C ALA A 29 0.12 -2.74 15.04
N SER A 30 -1.05 -3.25 15.42
CA SER A 30 -1.83 -4.09 14.51
C SER A 30 -2.29 -3.19 13.37
N VAL A 31 -1.37 -2.85 12.47
CA VAL A 31 -1.71 -2.16 11.24
C VAL A 31 -2.27 -3.21 10.33
N ASN A 32 -3.53 -3.05 9.93
CA ASN A 32 -4.09 -3.76 8.79
C ASN A 32 -3.20 -3.40 7.58
N SER A 33 -2.21 -4.25 7.31
CA SER A 33 -0.99 -3.85 6.61
C SER A 33 -1.20 -3.88 5.11
N ALA A 34 -1.68 -2.75 4.59
CA ALA A 34 -1.49 -2.31 3.23
C ALA A 34 0.01 -2.37 2.86
N SER A 35 0.49 -3.51 2.39
CA SER A 35 1.89 -3.69 2.01
C SER A 35 2.04 -3.46 0.52
N SER A 36 2.70 -2.37 0.14
CA SER A 36 3.13 -2.15 -1.24
C SER A 36 4.64 -2.36 -1.36
N SER A 37 5.05 -3.29 -2.22
CA SER A 37 6.45 -3.49 -2.58
C SER A 37 6.63 -3.11 -4.05
N THR A 38 7.66 -2.32 -4.33
CA THR A 38 7.97 -1.86 -5.67
C THR A 38 9.35 -2.28 -6.12
N SER A 39 9.37 -3.07 -7.19
CA SER A 39 10.48 -3.11 -8.13
C SER A 39 10.11 -2.19 -9.31
N THR A 40 11.10 -1.68 -10.06
CA THR A 40 10.86 -0.80 -11.23
C THR A 40 9.80 -1.38 -12.18
N ASP A 41 9.74 -2.70 -12.28
CA ASP A 41 8.90 -3.46 -13.19
C ASP A 41 7.71 -4.16 -12.51
N ARG A 42 7.51 -3.96 -11.21
CA ARG A 42 6.42 -4.63 -10.47
C ARG A 42 5.92 -3.80 -9.28
N VAL A 43 4.60 -3.67 -9.21
CA VAL A 43 3.88 -3.19 -8.03
C VAL A 43 3.01 -4.32 -7.53
N SER A 44 3.15 -4.66 -6.25
CA SER A 44 2.25 -5.59 -5.55
C SER A 44 1.50 -4.83 -4.47
N MET A 45 0.20 -5.08 -4.36
CA MET A 45 -0.68 -4.42 -3.40
C MET A 45 -1.46 -5.51 -2.67
N GLN A 46 -1.49 -5.44 -1.35
CA GLN A 46 -2.20 -6.40 -0.51
C GLN A 46 -3.09 -5.64 0.47
N ALA A 47 -4.34 -6.06 0.61
CA ALA A 47 -5.26 -5.51 1.60
C ALA A 47 -6.41 -6.45 1.92
N ASN A 48 -6.72 -6.60 3.21
CA ASN A 48 -7.82 -7.45 3.69
C ASN A 48 -7.80 -8.88 3.09
N GLY A 49 -6.61 -9.44 2.86
CA GLY A 49 -6.44 -10.76 2.22
C GLY A 49 -6.62 -10.77 0.70
N ALA A 50 -6.92 -9.62 0.09
CA ALA A 50 -6.91 -9.42 -1.35
C ALA A 50 -5.51 -9.04 -1.86
N SER A 51 -5.23 -9.38 -3.11
CA SER A 51 -3.97 -9.14 -3.79
C SER A 51 -4.22 -8.57 -5.19
N LEU A 52 -3.46 -7.54 -5.53
CA LEU A 52 -3.40 -6.95 -6.86
C LEU A 52 -1.92 -6.83 -7.25
N VAL A 53 -1.54 -7.46 -8.35
CA VAL A 53 -0.16 -7.44 -8.86
C VAL A 53 -0.17 -6.86 -10.27
N VAL A 54 0.66 -5.84 -10.46
CA VAL A 54 0.86 -5.18 -11.74
C VAL A 54 2.33 -5.27 -12.12
N GLU A 55 2.61 -5.73 -13.33
CA GLU A 55 3.96 -5.95 -13.84
C GLU A 55 4.16 -5.32 -15.22
N LEU A 56 5.38 -4.88 -15.52
CA LEU A 56 5.76 -4.55 -16.88
C LEU A 56 6.03 -5.86 -17.63
N LYS A 57 5.29 -6.13 -18.71
CA LYS A 57 5.44 -7.35 -19.52
C LYS A 57 5.58 -7.00 -21.00
N PRO A 58 6.42 -7.72 -21.76
CA PRO A 58 6.41 -7.64 -23.21
C PRO A 58 5.18 -8.37 -23.77
N VAL A 59 4.37 -7.68 -24.56
CA VAL A 59 3.21 -8.21 -25.28
C VAL A 59 3.28 -7.73 -26.72
N SER A 60 3.34 -8.67 -27.68
CA SER A 60 3.39 -8.37 -29.12
C SER A 60 4.47 -7.34 -29.52
N GLY A 61 5.65 -7.41 -28.89
CA GLY A 61 6.78 -6.51 -29.17
C GLY A 61 6.72 -5.16 -28.45
N ALA A 62 5.70 -4.89 -27.63
CA ALA A 62 5.60 -3.68 -26.82
C ALA A 62 5.61 -4.01 -25.32
N SER A 63 6.30 -3.19 -24.52
CA SER A 63 6.22 -3.29 -23.05
C SER A 63 4.92 -2.64 -22.58
N VAL A 64 4.11 -3.40 -21.84
CA VAL A 64 2.81 -2.96 -21.32
C VAL A 64 2.72 -3.17 -19.81
N VAL A 65 1.95 -2.32 -19.15
CA VAL A 65 1.67 -2.42 -17.71
C VAL A 65 0.46 -3.33 -17.52
N LEU A 66 0.72 -4.58 -17.13
CA LEU A 66 -0.26 -5.67 -17.10
C LEU A 66 -0.66 -6.03 -15.66
N VAL A 67 -1.96 -6.17 -15.41
CA VAL A 67 -2.47 -6.78 -14.18
C VAL A 67 -2.29 -8.29 -14.27
N THR A 68 -1.32 -8.84 -13.52
CA THR A 68 -1.01 -10.27 -13.54
C THR A 68 -1.76 -11.06 -12.48
N GLU A 69 -2.22 -10.38 -11.43
CA GLU A 69 -3.04 -10.94 -10.36
C GLU A 69 -4.07 -9.91 -9.89
N SER A 70 -5.32 -10.34 -9.71
CA SER A 70 -6.37 -9.58 -9.03
C SER A 70 -7.28 -10.60 -8.34
N ALA A 71 -7.18 -10.69 -7.02
CA ALA A 71 -7.86 -11.70 -6.21
C ALA A 71 -8.30 -11.13 -4.85
N PRO A 72 -9.47 -11.53 -4.32
CA PRO A 72 -10.52 -12.26 -5.02
C PRO A 72 -11.12 -11.40 -6.13
N ALA A 73 -11.76 -12.05 -7.12
CA ALA A 73 -12.45 -11.33 -8.19
C ALA A 73 -13.48 -10.35 -7.60
N ALA A 74 -13.64 -9.18 -8.22
CA ALA A 74 -14.50 -8.09 -7.79
C ALA A 74 -14.09 -7.34 -6.50
N PHE A 75 -13.02 -7.74 -5.79
CA PHE A 75 -12.47 -6.90 -4.72
C PHE A 75 -11.89 -5.60 -5.29
N TRP A 76 -11.20 -5.72 -6.43
CA TRP A 76 -10.68 -4.60 -7.19
C TRP A 76 -11.47 -4.46 -8.49
N PRO A 77 -11.64 -3.24 -9.03
CA PRO A 77 -12.24 -3.03 -10.33
C PRO A 77 -11.35 -3.54 -11.49
N PHE A 78 -10.08 -3.81 -11.21
CA PHE A 78 -9.14 -4.45 -12.12
C PHE A 78 -9.37 -5.96 -12.23
N GLN A 79 -9.19 -6.48 -13.43
CA GLN A 79 -9.22 -7.90 -13.74
C GLN A 79 -7.84 -8.37 -14.18
N LYS A 80 -7.56 -9.66 -13.96
CA LYS A 80 -6.35 -10.28 -14.52
C LYS A 80 -6.36 -10.12 -16.05
N ASN A 81 -5.19 -9.81 -16.61
CA ASN A 81 -4.94 -9.48 -18.01
C ASN A 81 -5.42 -8.09 -18.48
N ASP A 82 -5.87 -7.22 -17.57
CA ASP A 82 -6.05 -5.82 -17.91
C ASP A 82 -4.70 -5.17 -18.23
N ILE A 83 -4.62 -4.44 -19.33
CA ILE A 83 -3.48 -3.58 -19.65
C ILE A 83 -3.83 -2.16 -19.25
N ILE A 84 -3.12 -1.60 -18.27
CA ILE A 84 -3.34 -0.24 -17.77
C ILE A 84 -2.64 0.73 -18.70
N ILE A 85 -3.41 1.66 -19.30
CA ILE A 85 -2.88 2.61 -20.30
C ILE A 85 -2.83 4.04 -19.78
N ARG A 86 -3.81 4.46 -18.97
CA ARG A 86 -3.90 5.82 -18.44
C ARG A 86 -4.63 5.84 -17.11
N ILE A 87 -4.20 6.76 -16.24
CA ILE A 87 -4.87 7.05 -14.98
C ILE A 87 -4.96 8.56 -14.83
N ASN A 88 -6.18 9.08 -14.70
CA ASN A 88 -6.48 10.50 -14.83
C ASN A 88 -5.86 11.06 -16.13
N ALA A 89 -5.09 12.15 -16.05
CA ALA A 89 -4.40 12.72 -17.20
C ALA A 89 -3.04 12.05 -17.51
N LYS A 90 -2.56 11.10 -16.69
CA LYS A 90 -1.21 10.53 -16.84
C LYS A 90 -1.24 9.19 -17.58
N GLN A 91 -0.51 9.13 -18.69
CA GLN A 91 -0.20 7.87 -19.36
C GLN A 91 0.66 6.98 -18.46
N ILE A 92 0.32 5.70 -18.38
CA ILE A 92 1.03 4.73 -17.55
C ILE A 92 1.93 3.91 -18.45
N ALA A 93 3.24 4.14 -18.33
CA ALA A 93 4.25 3.41 -19.09
C ALA A 93 4.98 2.37 -18.23
N ARG A 94 4.99 2.56 -16.91
CA ARG A 94 5.62 1.65 -15.95
C ARG A 94 4.77 1.44 -14.71
N PRO A 95 4.91 0.31 -14.00
CA PRO A 95 4.23 0.10 -12.73
C PRO A 95 4.53 1.18 -11.69
N SER A 96 5.72 1.79 -11.66
CA SER A 96 6.02 2.90 -10.76
C SER A 96 5.17 4.16 -11.01
N ASP A 97 4.65 4.36 -12.23
CA ASP A 97 3.79 5.50 -12.55
C ASP A 97 2.48 5.46 -11.79
N ILE A 98 1.98 4.24 -11.52
CA ILE A 98 0.80 3.98 -10.72
C ILE A 98 1.01 4.60 -9.33
N LEU A 99 2.03 4.17 -8.59
CA LEU A 99 2.24 4.75 -7.26
C LEU A 99 2.48 6.26 -7.26
N PHE A 100 3.11 6.79 -8.32
CA PHE A 100 3.24 8.24 -8.48
C PHE A 100 1.87 8.92 -8.59
N VAL A 101 1.02 8.49 -9.55
CA VAL A 101 -0.32 9.08 -9.76
C VAL A 101 -1.17 9.00 -8.50
N TRP A 102 -1.09 7.92 -7.75
CA TRP A 102 -1.86 7.78 -6.52
C TRP A 102 -1.32 8.64 -5.37
N ARG A 103 0.01 8.86 -5.26
CA ARG A 103 0.60 9.70 -4.21
C ARG A 103 0.47 11.20 -4.50
N THR A 104 0.62 11.61 -5.75
CA THR A 104 0.52 13.01 -6.16
C THR A 104 -0.89 13.41 -6.53
N GLY A 105 -1.70 12.41 -6.90
CA GLY A 105 -3.11 12.58 -7.12
C GLY A 105 -3.79 12.83 -5.78
N ALA A 106 -4.18 14.07 -5.55
CA ALA A 106 -5.15 14.45 -4.55
C ALA A 106 -6.63 14.39 -5.02
N PRO A 107 -7.09 13.57 -5.99
CA PRO A 107 -8.51 13.55 -6.28
C PRO A 107 -9.24 12.56 -5.38
N SER A 108 -10.46 12.93 -4.99
CA SER A 108 -11.42 12.04 -4.35
C SER A 108 -11.76 10.80 -5.22
N SER A 109 -11.41 10.83 -6.51
CA SER A 109 -11.65 9.79 -7.51
C SER A 109 -10.55 9.74 -8.58
N PHE A 110 -10.19 8.55 -9.01
CA PHE A 110 -9.29 8.25 -10.12
C PHE A 110 -10.09 7.72 -11.31
N GLU A 111 -9.83 8.23 -12.51
CA GLU A 111 -10.31 7.64 -13.77
C GLU A 111 -9.25 6.67 -14.29
N PHE A 112 -9.61 5.41 -14.43
CA PHE A 112 -8.77 4.37 -14.97
C PHE A 112 -9.18 4.06 -16.39
N GLU A 113 -8.18 3.91 -17.25
CA GLU A 113 -8.37 3.47 -18.61
C GLU A 113 -7.49 2.25 -18.84
N VAL A 114 -8.13 1.15 -19.23
CA VAL A 114 -7.50 -0.14 -19.46
C VAL A 114 -7.90 -0.73 -20.79
N VAL A 115 -7.10 -1.66 -21.31
CA VAL A 115 -7.50 -2.58 -22.38
C VAL A 115 -7.84 -3.92 -21.74
N ARG A 116 -9.09 -4.36 -21.88
CA ARG A 116 -9.64 -5.62 -21.35
C ARG A 116 -10.18 -6.46 -22.50
N GLY A 117 -9.57 -7.61 -22.74
CA GLY A 117 -9.96 -8.49 -23.86
C GLY A 117 -9.91 -7.79 -25.22
N GLY A 118 -8.98 -6.84 -25.40
CA GLY A 118 -8.84 -6.04 -26.63
C GLY A 118 -9.72 -4.79 -26.70
N ASN A 119 -10.65 -4.61 -25.77
CA ASN A 119 -11.53 -3.44 -25.73
C ASN A 119 -11.05 -2.41 -24.72
N ARG A 120 -11.19 -1.12 -25.05
CA ARG A 120 -10.91 -0.04 -24.11
C ARG A 120 -12.05 0.07 -23.10
N VAL A 121 -11.72 -0.03 -21.82
CA VAL A 121 -12.66 0.08 -20.70
C VAL A 121 -12.20 1.23 -19.82
N VAL A 122 -13.14 2.13 -19.52
CA VAL A 122 -12.93 3.24 -18.59
C VAL A 122 -13.81 2.99 -17.37
N PHE A 123 -13.22 3.13 -16.18
CA PHE A 123 -13.96 3.07 -14.93
C PHE A 123 -13.35 4.03 -13.92
N THR A 124 -14.15 4.49 -12.97
CA THR A 124 -13.69 5.32 -11.87
C THR A 124 -13.49 4.48 -10.61
N GLY A 125 -12.57 4.89 -9.76
CA GLY A 125 -12.38 4.31 -8.42
C GLY A 125 -11.87 5.36 -7.45
N THR A 126 -12.11 5.17 -6.16
CA THR A 126 -11.71 6.09 -5.09
C THR A 126 -10.57 5.48 -4.27
N ALA A 127 -9.93 6.24 -3.39
CA ALA A 127 -8.96 5.67 -2.46
C ALA A 127 -9.54 4.54 -1.59
N ALA A 128 -10.86 4.53 -1.34
CA ALA A 128 -11.54 3.48 -0.59
C ALA A 128 -11.64 2.16 -1.37
N ASP A 129 -11.73 2.21 -2.70
CA ASP A 129 -11.68 1.04 -3.58
C ASP A 129 -10.27 0.44 -3.66
N PHE A 130 -9.26 1.16 -3.15
CA PHE A 130 -7.89 0.70 -3.06
C PHE A 130 -7.34 0.74 -1.63
N PRO A 131 -7.91 -0.05 -0.69
CA PRO A 131 -7.35 -0.20 0.64
C PRO A 131 -5.94 -0.78 0.43
N GLY A 132 -4.88 -0.12 0.89
CA GLY A 132 -3.55 -0.37 0.31
C GLY A 132 -2.77 0.91 0.02
N LEU A 133 -3.52 1.93 -0.38
CA LEU A 133 -3.02 3.23 -0.82
C LEU A 133 -3.39 4.35 0.15
N ALA A 134 -3.79 4.00 1.37
CA ALA A 134 -4.19 4.97 2.38
C ALA A 134 -3.07 6.00 2.58
N LEU A 135 -3.24 7.17 1.97
CA LEU A 135 -2.53 8.36 2.36
C LEU A 135 -2.93 8.62 3.82
N PRO A 136 -2.00 9.09 4.68
CA PRO A 136 -2.41 9.60 5.99
C PRO A 136 -3.57 10.59 5.78
N PRO A 137 -4.56 10.64 6.69
CA PRO A 137 -5.61 11.64 6.58
C PRO A 137 -4.92 13.00 6.37
N THR A 138 -5.29 13.70 5.30
CA THR A 138 -4.83 15.08 5.08
C THR A 138 -5.04 15.81 6.40
N PRO A 139 -3.99 16.39 7.03
CA PRO A 139 -4.18 17.17 8.23
C PRO A 139 -5.31 18.15 7.97
N GLU A 140 -6.32 18.16 8.83
CA GLU A 140 -7.42 19.12 8.75
C GLU A 140 -6.79 20.51 8.54
N PRO A 141 -7.22 21.30 7.55
CA PRO A 141 -6.64 22.63 7.33
C PRO A 141 -6.62 23.36 8.68
N PRO A 142 -5.49 23.96 9.09
CA PRO A 142 -5.46 24.69 10.35
C PRO A 142 -6.63 25.69 10.33
N PRO A 143 -7.38 25.81 11.45
CA PRO A 143 -8.51 26.72 11.50
C PRO A 143 -8.04 28.12 11.05
N PRO A 144 -8.85 28.86 10.29
CA PRO A 144 -8.48 30.21 9.87
C PRO A 144 -8.08 30.99 11.13
N PRO A 145 -7.02 31.81 11.07
CA PRO A 145 -6.65 32.66 12.20
C PRO A 145 -7.88 33.48 12.62
N PRO A 146 -8.09 33.70 13.94
CA PRO A 146 -9.15 34.58 14.40
C PRO A 146 -9.05 35.92 13.64
N ALA A 147 -10.19 36.43 13.18
CA ALA A 147 -10.22 37.76 12.57
C ALA A 147 -9.64 38.80 13.58
N PRO A 148 -8.84 39.77 13.12
CA PRO A 148 -8.29 40.83 13.98
C PRO A 148 -9.39 41.74 14.54
#